data_AF-A0A2M7X110-F1
#
_entry.id   AF-A0A2M7X110-F1
#
_cell.length_a   1.000
_cell.length_b   1.000
_cell.length_c   1.000
_cell.angle_alpha   90.00
_cell.angle_beta   90.00
_cell.angle_gamma   90.00
#
_symmetry.space_group_name_H-M   'P 1'
#
loop_
_entity.id
_entity.type
_entity.pdbx_description
1 polymer ?
#
loop_
_entity_poly.entity_id
_entity_poly.type
_entity_poly.pdbx_seq_one_letter_code
_entity_poly.pdbx_strand_id
1 'polypeptide(L)'
;KSYFDYRFVGVLLAVYNPEEYIAVKYKEFKKFAHIVGYDINISGTNGEKYTSFYRFAKFVRSVLRNNNEFIKVHNRITTPFDYKDKSLSWGTTDFIFNVSRHLDSDFNREAEAVIQQNLDIQTSKEEELEDMLVDDEIVEIETARYRDDVIELAKKYIPHGNAYVEKEGKYTVRQDSAAQKERIKILENYSCQICGISFEYINANGKKKQYIHADHIIDKHKGGTEKLHNLWILCPNCHTKKTLGIITIDTDEERICEKGTEIFLHHDNHLFKKL
;
A
#
# COMPACT_ATOMS: atom_id res chain seq x y z
N LYS A 1 14.27 26.46 44.88
CA LYS A 1 14.13 27.20 43.60
C LYS A 1 13.15 26.40 42.75
N SER A 2 11.92 26.88 42.55
CA SER A 2 10.90 26.14 41.81
C SER A 2 11.38 25.96 40.37
N TYR A 3 11.65 24.70 40.06
CA TYR A 3 12.23 24.23 38.83
C TYR A 3 11.17 24.26 37.73
N PHE A 4 10.76 25.46 37.32
CA PHE A 4 10.32 25.63 35.94
C PHE A 4 11.57 25.45 35.10
N ASP A 5 11.78 24.21 34.68
CA ASP A 5 12.96 23.72 33.97
C ASP A 5 13.31 24.68 32.83
N TYR A 6 14.59 25.01 32.63
CA TYR A 6 15.07 25.78 31.49
C TYR A 6 14.57 25.21 30.14
N ARG A 7 14.27 23.91 30.09
CA ARG A 7 13.58 23.26 28.97
C ARG A 7 12.19 23.83 28.70
N PHE A 8 11.40 24.09 29.73
CA PHE A 8 10.07 24.70 29.58
C PHE A 8 10.18 26.13 29.07
N VAL A 9 11.12 26.92 29.59
CA VAL A 9 11.39 28.28 29.09
C VAL A 9 11.82 28.25 27.62
N GLY A 10 12.70 27.32 27.24
CA GLY A 10 13.11 27.16 25.83
C GLY A 10 11.95 26.77 24.91
N VAL A 11 11.05 25.90 25.35
CA VAL A 11 9.83 25.55 24.62
C VAL A 11 8.92 26.77 24.48
N LEU A 12 8.68 27.50 25.58
CA LEU A 12 7.84 28.70 25.58
C LEU A 12 8.37 29.73 24.58
N LEU A 13 9.67 30.03 24.63
CA LEU A 13 10.32 30.96 23.70
C LEU A 13 10.18 30.50 22.24
N ALA A 14 10.33 29.20 21.97
CA ALA A 14 10.16 28.65 20.62
C ALA A 14 8.70 28.69 20.13
N VAL A 15 7.70 28.61 21.02
CA VAL A 15 6.28 28.77 20.65
C VAL A 15 5.98 30.23 20.30
N TYR A 16 6.38 31.17 21.17
CA TYR A 16 6.04 32.58 21.03
C TYR A 16 6.89 33.30 19.96
N ASN A 17 8.15 32.91 19.79
CA ASN A 17 9.11 33.53 18.87
C ASN A 17 9.83 32.47 18.00
N PRO A 18 9.10 31.74 17.14
CA PRO A 18 9.61 30.56 16.43
C PRO A 18 10.66 30.88 15.33
N GLU A 19 10.77 32.15 14.93
CA GLU A 19 11.81 32.62 14.01
C GLU A 19 13.15 32.87 14.72
N GLU A 20 13.13 33.12 16.02
CA GLU A 20 14.31 33.46 16.83
C GLU A 20 14.78 32.29 17.70
N TYR A 21 13.85 31.42 18.11
CA TYR A 21 14.12 30.31 19.02
C TYR A 21 13.63 28.99 18.44
N ILE A 22 14.32 27.91 18.83
CA ILE A 22 13.92 26.53 18.56
C ILE A 22 13.94 25.69 19.83
N ALA A 23 13.01 24.74 19.90
CA ALA A 23 12.97 23.72 20.94
C ALA A 23 14.02 22.62 20.64
N VAL A 24 15.18 22.70 21.29
CA VAL A 24 16.28 21.74 21.05
C VAL A 24 16.09 20.47 21.90
N LYS A 25 16.03 19.32 21.22
CA LYS A 25 16.17 17.99 21.84
C LYS A 25 17.57 17.47 21.59
N TYR A 26 18.48 17.70 22.54
CA TYR A 26 19.93 17.50 22.36
C TYR A 26 20.33 16.12 21.79
N LYS A 27 19.70 15.03 22.25
CA LYS A 27 20.03 13.67 21.81
C LYS A 27 19.68 13.46 20.34
N GLU A 28 18.46 13.80 19.96
CA GLU A 28 17.93 13.65 18.61
C GLU A 28 18.64 14.58 17.60
N PHE A 29 18.93 15.81 18.00
CA PHE A 29 19.68 16.74 17.15
C PHE A 29 21.10 16.27 16.88
N LYS A 30 21.81 15.80 17.93
CA LYS A 30 23.16 15.25 17.77
C LYS A 30 23.15 14.02 16.86
N LYS A 31 22.16 13.15 17.04
CA LYS A 31 21.99 11.93 16.24
C LYS A 31 21.69 12.25 14.78
N PHE A 32 20.75 13.15 14.52
CA PHE A 32 20.44 13.56 13.15
C PHE A 32 21.63 14.24 12.47
N ALA A 33 22.33 15.12 13.18
CA ALA A 33 23.55 15.74 12.65
C ALA A 33 24.59 14.70 12.24
N HIS A 34 24.78 13.66 13.04
CA HIS A 34 25.64 12.54 12.69
C HIS A 34 25.16 11.80 11.43
N ILE A 35 23.85 11.50 11.32
CA ILE A 35 23.25 10.84 10.15
C ILE A 35 23.53 11.63 8.86
N VAL A 36 23.44 12.96 8.91
CA VAL A 36 23.68 13.82 7.74
C VAL A 36 25.14 14.24 7.58
N GLY A 37 26.07 13.68 8.38
CA GLY A 37 27.49 14.01 8.32
C GLY A 37 27.83 15.45 8.73
N TYR A 38 26.99 16.11 9.53
CA TYR A 38 27.21 17.47 10.02
C TYR A 38 27.87 17.44 11.42
N ASP A 39 29.03 18.09 11.54
CA ASP A 39 29.74 18.19 12.82
C ASP A 39 29.25 19.40 13.64
N ILE A 40 28.53 19.13 14.72
CA ILE A 40 28.06 20.17 15.65
C ILE A 40 29.10 20.35 16.74
N ASN A 41 29.65 21.57 16.83
CA ASN A 41 30.50 21.95 17.96
C ASN A 41 29.67 22.01 19.26
N ILE A 42 29.89 21.03 20.14
CA ILE A 42 29.26 20.88 21.45
C ILE A 42 30.17 21.30 22.62
N SER A 43 31.29 21.99 22.35
CA SER A 43 32.14 22.56 23.39
C SER A 43 31.57 23.89 23.93
N GLY A 44 32.00 24.29 25.14
CA GLY A 44 31.60 25.55 25.76
C GLY A 44 30.37 25.49 26.68
N THR A 45 29.81 26.67 26.93
CA THR A 45 28.66 26.96 27.79
C THR A 45 27.35 26.41 27.20
N ASN A 46 26.29 26.34 28.01
CA ASN A 46 24.97 25.91 27.52
C ASN A 46 24.39 26.85 26.45
N GLY A 47 24.72 28.15 26.51
CA GLY A 47 24.33 29.13 25.49
C GLY A 47 25.02 28.86 24.15
N GLU A 48 26.34 28.64 24.17
CA GLU A 48 27.13 28.33 22.97
C GLU A 48 26.66 27.03 22.31
N LYS A 49 26.43 25.98 23.12
CA LYS A 49 25.83 24.73 22.64
C LYS A 49 24.49 24.96 21.98
N TYR A 50 23.59 25.72 22.62
CA TYR A 50 22.29 26.08 22.05
C TYR A 50 22.45 26.79 20.72
N THR A 51 23.37 27.77 20.62
CA THR A 51 23.66 28.48 19.38
C THR A 51 24.12 27.54 18.26
N SER A 52 24.98 26.56 18.56
CA SER A 52 25.39 25.54 17.59
C SER A 52 24.19 24.72 17.08
N PHE A 53 23.33 24.24 17.98
CA PHE A 53 22.13 23.49 17.59
C PHE A 53 21.13 24.35 16.81
N TYR A 54 20.94 25.62 17.21
CA TYR A 54 20.09 26.56 16.52
C TYR A 54 20.56 26.82 15.08
N ARG A 55 21.87 27.02 14.87
CA ARG A 55 22.46 27.18 13.54
C ARG A 55 22.23 25.95 12.67
N PHE A 56 22.47 24.77 13.22
CA PHE A 56 22.18 23.52 12.53
C PHE A 56 20.69 23.41 12.17
N ALA A 57 19.80 23.72 13.09
CA ALA A 57 18.37 23.66 12.82
C ALA A 57 17.92 24.67 11.75
N LYS A 58 18.48 25.89 11.75
CA LYS A 58 18.22 26.86 10.68
C LYS A 58 18.67 26.35 9.32
N PHE A 59 19.83 25.67 9.26
CA PHE A 59 20.31 25.04 8.05
C PHE A 59 19.31 23.97 7.57
N VAL A 60 18.91 23.05 8.45
CA VAL A 60 17.90 22.02 8.13
C VAL A 60 16.58 22.66 7.68
N ARG A 61 16.08 23.66 8.40
CA ARG A 61 14.88 24.42 8.06
C ARG A 61 14.96 25.03 6.66
N SER A 62 16.12 25.55 6.26
CA SER A 62 16.33 26.14 4.94
C SER A 62 16.22 25.11 3.82
N VAL A 63 16.71 23.88 4.06
CA VAL A 63 16.54 22.76 3.13
C VAL A 63 15.08 22.35 3.06
N LEU A 64 14.43 22.14 4.20
CA LEU A 64 13.03 21.71 4.29
C LEU A 64 12.06 22.73 3.67
N ARG A 65 12.34 24.03 3.80
CA ARG A 65 11.55 25.11 3.20
C ARG A 65 11.53 25.07 1.67
N ASN A 66 12.50 24.41 1.05
CA ASN A 66 12.56 24.23 -0.40
C ASN A 66 12.09 22.82 -0.84
N ASN A 67 11.63 21.98 0.09
CA ASN A 67 11.14 20.65 -0.20
C ASN A 67 9.60 20.64 -0.25
N ASN A 68 9.04 20.51 -1.46
CA ASN A 68 7.59 20.55 -1.70
C ASN A 68 6.82 19.45 -0.96
N GLU A 69 7.40 18.26 -0.83
CA GLU A 69 6.77 17.12 -0.17
C GLU A 69 6.65 17.38 1.33
N PHE A 70 7.75 17.81 1.96
CA PHE A 70 7.77 18.19 3.36
C PHE A 70 6.73 19.28 3.65
N ILE A 71 6.66 20.33 2.82
CA ILE A 71 5.69 21.41 2.98
C ILE A 71 4.25 20.88 2.87
N LYS A 72 3.98 20.00 1.90
CA LYS A 72 2.66 19.39 1.73
C LYS A 72 2.24 18.58 2.96
N VAL A 73 3.15 17.76 3.50
CA VAL A 73 2.90 16.95 4.71
C VAL A 73 2.72 17.86 5.94
N HIS A 74 3.63 18.82 6.15
CA HIS A 74 3.56 19.79 7.25
C HIS A 74 2.24 20.57 7.26
N ASN A 75 1.82 21.08 6.09
CA ASN A 75 0.55 21.79 5.96
C ASN A 75 -0.62 20.86 6.29
N ARG A 76 -0.66 19.64 5.74
CA ARG A 76 -1.72 18.67 6.04
C ARG A 76 -1.83 18.38 7.54
N ILE A 77 -0.72 18.27 8.25
CA ILE A 77 -0.68 18.01 9.70
C ILE A 77 -1.13 19.24 10.51
N THR A 78 -0.75 20.44 10.10
CA THR A 78 -1.05 21.68 10.85
C THR A 78 -2.40 22.31 10.50
N THR A 79 -2.98 21.99 9.33
CA THR A 79 -4.29 22.52 8.89
C THR A 79 -5.43 22.33 9.90
N PRO A 80 -5.55 21.21 10.63
CA PRO A 80 -6.62 21.03 11.61
C PRO A 80 -6.48 21.87 12.88
N PHE A 81 -5.29 22.41 13.20
CA PHE A 81 -5.01 23.08 14.47
C PHE A 81 -4.98 24.61 14.32
N ASP A 82 -5.33 25.36 15.36
CA ASP A 82 -5.29 26.84 15.30
C ASP A 82 -3.86 27.38 15.07
N TYR A 83 -2.85 26.68 15.56
CA TYR A 83 -1.45 27.00 15.34
C TYR A 83 -0.95 26.42 14.01
N LYS A 84 -0.49 27.29 13.10
CA LYS A 84 -0.13 26.93 11.71
C LYS A 84 1.37 26.79 11.42
N ASP A 85 2.25 26.87 12.43
CA ASP A 85 3.73 26.90 12.31
C ASP A 85 4.27 27.41 10.95
N LYS A 86 3.96 28.67 10.62
CA LYS A 86 4.36 29.25 9.31
C LYS A 86 5.88 29.34 9.14
N SER A 87 6.60 29.43 10.26
CA SER A 87 8.06 29.50 10.31
C SER A 87 8.74 28.19 9.92
N LEU A 88 8.00 27.06 9.98
CA LEU A 88 8.50 25.69 9.95
C LEU A 88 9.43 25.34 11.12
N SER A 89 9.33 26.04 12.26
CA SER A 89 10.18 25.82 13.42
C SER A 89 9.89 24.49 14.11
N TRP A 90 8.61 24.23 14.33
CA TRP A 90 8.14 22.96 14.87
C TRP A 90 8.28 21.86 13.85
N GLY A 91 7.91 22.11 12.60
CA GLY A 91 8.11 21.16 11.51
C GLY A 91 9.57 20.71 11.38
N THR A 92 10.54 21.63 11.52
CA THR A 92 11.97 21.28 11.52
C THR A 92 12.33 20.42 12.73
N THR A 93 11.84 20.79 13.92
CA THR A 93 12.12 20.06 15.16
C THR A 93 11.56 18.64 15.10
N ASP A 94 10.33 18.49 14.60
CA ASP A 94 9.65 17.22 14.44
C ASP A 94 10.30 16.38 13.35
N PHE A 95 10.75 16.98 12.25
CA PHE A 95 11.53 16.28 11.24
C PHE A 95 12.79 15.68 11.84
N ILE A 96 13.62 16.50 12.48
CA ILE A 96 14.86 16.04 13.15
C ILE A 96 14.55 14.94 14.16
N PHE A 97 13.50 15.11 14.96
CA PHE A 97 13.08 14.13 15.96
C PHE A 97 12.69 12.80 15.33
N ASN A 98 11.76 12.81 14.37
CA ASN A 98 11.27 11.58 13.74
C ASN A 98 12.40 10.86 13.00
N VAL A 99 13.14 11.58 12.16
CA VAL A 99 14.25 11.03 11.37
C VAL A 99 15.32 10.43 12.28
N SER A 100 15.72 11.12 13.34
CA SER A 100 16.72 10.57 14.28
C SER A 100 16.28 9.27 14.96
N ARG A 101 14.98 9.05 15.15
CA ARG A 101 14.44 7.87 15.83
C ARG A 101 14.09 6.74 14.87
N HIS A 102 13.65 7.08 13.67
CA HIS A 102 13.08 6.13 12.72
C HIS A 102 14.06 5.69 11.63
N LEU A 103 15.12 6.43 11.33
CA LEU A 103 16.16 5.94 10.39
C LEU A 103 17.08 4.86 10.96
N ASP A 104 17.01 4.62 12.28
CA ASP A 104 17.96 3.76 12.99
C ASP A 104 17.29 2.63 13.77
N SER A 105 15.98 2.39 13.61
CA SER A 105 15.27 1.34 14.35
C SER A 105 14.20 0.65 13.51
N ASP A 106 13.75 -0.52 13.98
CA ASP A 106 12.77 -1.47 13.42
C ASP A 106 11.48 -0.88 12.79
N PHE A 107 11.24 0.44 12.95
CA PHE A 107 10.24 1.20 12.21
C PHE A 107 10.37 1.07 10.69
N ASN A 108 11.58 0.95 10.12
CA ASN A 108 11.71 0.71 8.67
C ASN A 108 11.09 -0.62 8.26
N ARG A 109 11.14 -1.66 9.09
CA ARG A 109 10.56 -2.97 8.79
C ARG A 109 9.04 -2.98 8.91
N GLU A 110 8.50 -2.33 9.95
CA GLU A 110 7.06 -2.18 10.13
C GLU A 110 6.45 -1.21 9.11
N ALA A 111 7.15 -0.11 8.80
CA ALA A 111 6.74 0.82 7.74
C ALA A 111 6.87 0.19 6.36
N GLU A 112 7.90 -0.61 6.06
CA GLU A 112 7.99 -1.42 4.84
C GLU A 112 6.83 -2.43 4.76
N ALA A 113 6.51 -3.11 5.86
CA ALA A 113 5.37 -4.04 5.89
C ALA A 113 4.02 -3.33 5.69
N VAL A 114 3.82 -2.17 6.31
CA VAL A 114 2.60 -1.35 6.17
C VAL A 114 2.54 -0.67 4.80
N ILE A 115 3.67 -0.22 4.25
CA ILE A 115 3.77 0.32 2.89
C ILE A 115 3.51 -0.79 1.88
N GLN A 116 4.07 -1.98 2.05
CA GLN A 116 3.79 -3.14 1.21
C GLN A 116 2.32 -3.52 1.31
N GLN A 117 1.75 -3.61 2.51
CA GLN A 117 0.33 -3.87 2.71
C GLN A 117 -0.55 -2.79 2.07
N ASN A 118 -0.17 -1.51 2.15
CA ASN A 118 -0.91 -0.42 1.53
C ASN A 118 -0.76 -0.41 0.00
N LEU A 119 0.41 -0.80 -0.52
CA LEU A 119 0.64 -1.01 -1.96
C LEU A 119 -0.20 -2.19 -2.44
N ASP A 120 -0.23 -3.31 -1.73
CA ASP A 120 -1.06 -4.47 -2.05
C ASP A 120 -2.55 -4.09 -2.04
N ILE A 121 -3.01 -3.28 -1.08
CA ILE A 121 -4.38 -2.74 -1.02
C ILE A 121 -4.65 -1.75 -2.17
N GLN A 122 -3.67 -0.93 -2.56
CA GLN A 122 -3.82 0.00 -3.68
C GLN A 122 -3.87 -0.74 -5.01
N THR A 123 -2.99 -1.72 -5.21
CA THR A 123 -3.00 -2.62 -6.38
C THR A 123 -4.26 -3.44 -6.42
N SER A 124 -4.74 -3.97 -5.28
CA SER A 124 -6.03 -4.67 -5.24
C SER A 124 -7.17 -3.73 -5.62
N LYS A 125 -7.19 -2.49 -5.12
CA LYS A 125 -8.21 -1.49 -5.49
C LYS A 125 -8.13 -1.07 -6.96
N GLU A 126 -6.94 -0.94 -7.52
CA GLU A 126 -6.75 -0.67 -8.94
C GLU A 126 -7.23 -1.86 -9.78
N GLU A 127 -6.93 -3.11 -9.39
CA GLU A 127 -7.48 -4.32 -10.02
C GLU A 127 -9.01 -4.42 -9.88
N GLU A 128 -9.57 -4.08 -8.71
CA GLU A 128 -11.03 -4.01 -8.50
C GLU A 128 -11.66 -2.95 -9.42
N LEU A 129 -11.00 -1.79 -9.57
CA LEU A 129 -11.45 -0.71 -10.44
C LEU A 129 -11.28 -1.07 -11.93
N GLU A 130 -10.23 -1.78 -12.30
CA GLU A 130 -9.96 -2.26 -13.66
C GLU A 130 -10.96 -3.37 -14.04
N ASP A 131 -11.26 -4.31 -13.13
CA ASP A 131 -12.34 -5.30 -13.26
C ASP A 131 -13.73 -4.64 -13.38
N MET A 132 -13.95 -3.49 -12.74
CA MET A 132 -15.17 -2.68 -12.88
C MET A 132 -15.21 -1.84 -14.18
N LEU A 133 -14.06 -1.59 -14.81
CA LEU A 133 -13.90 -0.79 -16.03
C LEU A 133 -13.78 -1.64 -17.30
N VAL A 134 -13.94 -2.97 -17.23
CA VAL A 134 -14.11 -3.85 -18.40
C VAL A 134 -15.53 -3.73 -18.97
N ASP A 135 -15.93 -2.52 -19.35
CA ASP A 135 -17.02 -2.26 -20.27
C ASP A 135 -16.43 -1.34 -21.35
N ASP A 136 -15.92 -1.97 -22.43
CA ASP A 136 -16.10 -1.52 -23.83
C ASP A 136 -15.27 -2.31 -24.87
N GLU A 137 -14.40 -3.25 -24.47
CA GLU A 137 -13.81 -4.23 -25.41
C GLU A 137 -13.92 -5.67 -24.88
N ILE A 138 -15.16 -6.16 -24.76
CA ILE A 138 -15.39 -7.61 -24.89
C ILE A 138 -15.15 -7.93 -26.36
N VAL A 139 -13.88 -8.17 -26.72
CA VAL A 139 -13.55 -8.85 -27.97
C VAL A 139 -14.10 -10.28 -27.83
N GLU A 140 -15.28 -10.47 -28.43
CA GLU A 140 -15.85 -11.73 -28.86
C GLU A 140 -15.74 -12.92 -27.87
N ILE A 141 -16.60 -12.94 -26.84
CA ILE A 141 -17.19 -14.23 -26.37
C ILE A 141 -18.57 -14.39 -27.01
N GLU A 142 -18.73 -13.97 -28.27
CA GLU A 142 -19.96 -14.18 -29.05
C GLU A 142 -20.01 -15.57 -29.71
N THR A 143 -19.03 -16.45 -29.49
CA THR A 143 -18.97 -17.75 -30.17
C THR A 143 -18.76 -18.98 -29.29
N ALA A 144 -18.73 -18.87 -27.96
CA ALA A 144 -18.83 -20.06 -27.09
C ALA A 144 -20.30 -20.34 -26.78
N ARG A 145 -20.96 -21.16 -27.61
CA ARG A 145 -22.39 -21.49 -27.42
C ARG A 145 -22.63 -22.44 -26.24
N TYR A 146 -21.58 -23.05 -25.67
CA TYR A 146 -21.71 -24.01 -24.57
C TYR A 146 -20.56 -23.91 -23.55
N ARG A 147 -20.85 -24.31 -22.31
CA ARG A 147 -19.90 -24.33 -21.18
C ARG A 147 -18.59 -25.05 -21.49
N ASP A 148 -18.66 -26.12 -22.29
CA ASP A 148 -17.51 -26.95 -22.66
C ASP A 148 -16.51 -26.19 -23.56
N ASP A 149 -16.98 -25.27 -24.41
CA ASP A 149 -16.12 -24.44 -25.25
C ASP A 149 -15.30 -23.46 -24.39
N VAL A 150 -15.91 -22.91 -23.35
CA VAL A 150 -15.24 -22.01 -22.39
C VAL A 150 -14.16 -22.76 -21.61
N ILE A 151 -14.43 -24.01 -21.21
CA ILE A 151 -13.45 -24.88 -20.55
C ILE A 151 -12.26 -25.14 -21.47
N GLU A 152 -12.50 -25.48 -22.75
CA GLU A 152 -11.42 -25.74 -23.71
C GLU A 152 -10.54 -24.50 -23.93
N LEU A 153 -11.16 -23.32 -24.11
CA LEU A 153 -10.43 -22.06 -24.29
C LEU A 153 -9.60 -21.70 -23.05
N ALA A 154 -10.17 -21.90 -21.85
CA ALA A 154 -9.47 -21.64 -20.60
C ALA A 154 -8.29 -22.60 -20.38
N LYS A 155 -8.39 -23.87 -20.82
CA LYS A 155 -7.30 -24.86 -20.77
C LYS A 155 -6.18 -24.58 -21.77
N LYS A 156 -6.54 -24.18 -23.00
CA LYS A 156 -5.59 -23.88 -24.09
C LYS A 156 -4.86 -22.55 -23.90
N TYR A 157 -5.22 -21.77 -22.87
CA TYR A 157 -4.55 -20.52 -22.55
C TYR A 157 -3.08 -20.75 -22.19
N ILE A 158 -2.19 -20.09 -22.95
CA ILE A 158 -0.75 -20.07 -22.70
C ILE A 158 -0.42 -18.65 -22.23
N PRO A 159 0.19 -18.46 -21.03
CA PRO A 159 0.64 -17.15 -20.59
C PRO A 159 1.64 -16.56 -21.59
N HIS A 160 1.42 -15.33 -22.04
CA HIS A 160 2.35 -14.64 -22.93
C HIS A 160 3.49 -13.99 -22.13
N GLY A 161 4.73 -14.38 -22.42
CA GLY A 161 5.94 -13.66 -22.01
C GLY A 161 6.20 -13.53 -20.50
N ASN A 162 7.24 -12.78 -20.14
CA ASN A 162 7.55 -12.44 -18.75
C ASN A 162 6.35 -11.69 -18.12
N ALA A 163 6.05 -11.93 -16.83
CA ALA A 163 4.95 -11.29 -16.10
C ALA A 163 4.97 -9.74 -16.12
N TYR A 164 6.11 -9.18 -16.52
CA TYR A 164 6.37 -7.77 -16.68
C TYR A 164 7.03 -7.52 -18.04
N VAL A 165 6.53 -6.53 -18.78
CA VAL A 165 7.19 -6.01 -19.98
C VAL A 165 7.88 -4.70 -19.62
N GLU A 166 9.19 -4.60 -19.85
CA GLU A 166 9.90 -3.33 -19.81
C GLU A 166 9.45 -2.49 -21.02
N LYS A 167 8.81 -1.34 -20.76
CA LYS A 167 8.66 -0.30 -21.78
C LYS A 167 9.84 0.66 -21.72
N GLU A 168 10.24 1.22 -22.86
CA GLU A 168 11.27 2.25 -22.94
C GLU A 168 10.94 3.39 -21.96
N GLY A 169 11.79 3.56 -20.93
CA GLY A 169 11.55 4.51 -19.83
C GLY A 169 11.65 3.97 -18.40
N LYS A 170 12.09 2.72 -18.18
CA LYS A 170 12.33 2.10 -16.85
C LYS A 170 11.08 1.97 -15.96
N TYR A 171 9.95 1.56 -16.52
CA TYR A 171 8.84 1.05 -15.72
C TYR A 171 8.33 -0.27 -16.31
N THR A 172 8.04 -1.21 -15.43
CA THR A 172 7.51 -2.54 -15.76
C THR A 172 5.99 -2.47 -15.74
N VAL A 173 5.35 -2.74 -16.88
CA VAL A 173 3.89 -2.86 -16.96
C VAL A 173 3.51 -4.32 -16.81
N ARG A 174 2.60 -4.61 -15.88
CA ARG A 174 2.01 -5.92 -15.66
C ARG A 174 1.09 -6.26 -16.84
N GLN A 175 1.25 -7.44 -17.42
CA GLN A 175 0.30 -7.94 -18.42
C GLN A 175 -0.71 -8.85 -17.73
N ASP A 176 -1.95 -8.38 -17.58
CA ASP A 176 -3.08 -9.18 -17.11
C ASP A 176 -3.96 -9.61 -18.28
N SER A 177 -4.33 -10.89 -18.34
CA SER A 177 -5.29 -11.38 -19.34
C SER A 177 -6.73 -11.25 -18.84
N ALA A 178 -7.36 -10.10 -19.11
CA ALA A 178 -8.77 -9.86 -18.80
C ALA A 178 -9.69 -10.96 -19.38
N ALA A 179 -9.39 -11.43 -20.60
CA ALA A 179 -10.15 -12.50 -21.26
C ALA A 179 -10.08 -13.84 -20.49
N GLN A 180 -8.93 -14.17 -19.89
CA GLN A 180 -8.79 -15.42 -19.14
C GLN A 180 -9.49 -15.34 -17.78
N LYS A 181 -9.38 -14.21 -17.07
CA LYS A 181 -10.16 -13.96 -15.84
C LYS A 181 -11.66 -14.09 -16.11
N GLU A 182 -12.14 -13.52 -17.20
CA GLU A 182 -13.56 -13.56 -17.56
C GLU A 182 -14.06 -14.98 -17.87
N ARG A 183 -13.28 -15.79 -18.60
CA ARG A 183 -13.63 -17.20 -18.85
C ARG A 183 -13.86 -17.95 -17.53
N ILE A 184 -13.00 -17.75 -16.54
CA ILE A 184 -13.12 -18.44 -15.26
C ILE A 184 -14.32 -17.92 -14.44
N LYS A 185 -14.60 -16.61 -14.49
CA LYS A 185 -15.84 -16.05 -13.90
C LYS A 185 -17.10 -16.72 -14.49
N ILE A 186 -17.11 -16.96 -15.81
CA ILE A 186 -18.19 -17.69 -16.50
C ILE A 186 -18.26 -19.16 -16.05
N LEU A 187 -17.11 -19.86 -15.93
CA LEU A 187 -17.07 -21.26 -15.50
C LEU A 187 -17.69 -21.48 -14.11
N GLU A 188 -17.49 -20.49 -13.24
CA GLU A 188 -18.01 -20.42 -11.88
C GLU A 188 -19.36 -19.68 -11.77
N ASN A 189 -20.01 -19.41 -12.89
CA ASN A 189 -21.33 -18.78 -12.97
C ASN A 189 -21.44 -17.48 -12.15
N TYR A 190 -20.38 -16.66 -12.18
CA TYR A 190 -20.24 -15.43 -11.38
C TYR A 190 -20.59 -15.60 -9.89
N SER A 191 -20.32 -16.79 -9.34
CA SER A 191 -20.61 -17.13 -7.95
C SER A 191 -19.31 -17.42 -7.19
N CYS A 192 -19.20 -16.88 -5.98
CA CYS A 192 -18.08 -17.12 -5.08
C CYS A 192 -17.92 -18.63 -4.81
N GLN A 193 -16.73 -19.19 -5.06
CA GLN A 193 -16.47 -20.62 -4.83
C GLN A 193 -16.49 -20.99 -3.34
N ILE A 194 -16.29 -20.02 -2.44
CA ILE A 194 -16.31 -20.26 -0.98
C ILE A 194 -17.74 -20.21 -0.42
N CYS A 195 -18.50 -19.15 -0.71
CA CYS A 195 -19.79 -18.91 -0.04
C CYS A 195 -21.00 -18.94 -0.98
N GLY A 196 -20.82 -19.13 -2.28
CA GLY A 196 -21.90 -19.21 -3.26
C GLY A 196 -22.56 -17.87 -3.62
N ILE A 197 -22.20 -16.76 -2.96
CA ILE A 197 -22.78 -15.44 -3.24
C ILE A 197 -22.39 -14.98 -4.65
N SER A 198 -23.38 -14.46 -5.36
CA SER A 198 -23.25 -13.72 -6.63
C SER A 198 -23.81 -12.31 -6.45
N PHE A 199 -23.22 -11.31 -7.12
CA PHE A 199 -23.74 -9.95 -7.12
C PHE A 199 -24.28 -9.59 -8.48
N GLU A 200 -25.41 -8.89 -8.51
CA GLU A 200 -26.00 -8.33 -9.71
C GLU A 200 -26.16 -6.82 -9.53
N TYR A 201 -25.83 -6.05 -10.56
CA TYR A 201 -26.05 -4.61 -10.59
C TYR A 201 -26.54 -4.17 -11.98
N ILE A 202 -27.09 -2.98 -12.04
CA ILE A 202 -27.51 -2.35 -13.30
C ILE A 202 -26.47 -1.30 -13.65
N ASN A 203 -25.84 -1.43 -14.82
CA ASN A 203 -24.85 -0.45 -15.27
C ASN A 203 -25.52 0.85 -15.76
N ALA A 204 -24.70 1.87 -16.08
CA ALA A 204 -25.20 3.17 -16.54
C ALA A 204 -26.09 3.08 -17.81
N ASN A 205 -25.94 2.01 -18.60
CA ASN A 205 -26.70 1.72 -19.80
C ASN A 205 -27.98 0.89 -19.53
N GLY A 206 -28.35 0.66 -18.27
CA GLY A 206 -29.55 -0.07 -17.88
C GLY A 206 -29.45 -1.59 -18.05
N LYS A 207 -28.27 -2.13 -18.37
CA LYS A 207 -28.05 -3.59 -18.51
C LYS A 207 -27.74 -4.21 -17.16
N LYS A 208 -28.33 -5.38 -16.90
CA LYS A 208 -27.93 -6.22 -15.76
C LYS A 208 -26.55 -6.80 -16.01
N LYS A 209 -25.67 -6.64 -15.03
CA LYS A 209 -24.31 -7.18 -15.01
C LYS A 209 -24.11 -7.95 -13.72
N GLN A 210 -23.28 -8.98 -13.78
CA GLN A 210 -22.87 -9.76 -12.62
C GLN A 210 -21.46 -9.34 -12.20
N TYR A 211 -21.18 -9.40 -10.90
CA TYR A 211 -19.91 -8.97 -10.36
C TYR A 211 -19.32 -10.03 -9.43
N ILE A 212 -18.07 -10.40 -9.70
CA ILE A 212 -17.26 -11.30 -8.88
C ILE A 212 -15.78 -11.04 -9.19
N HIS A 213 -14.88 -11.30 -8.24
CA HIS A 213 -13.44 -11.16 -8.44
C HIS A 213 -12.81 -12.46 -8.90
N ALA A 214 -11.84 -12.35 -9.81
CA ALA A 214 -10.91 -13.43 -10.14
C ALA A 214 -9.53 -13.06 -9.58
N ASP A 215 -9.12 -13.74 -8.52
CA ASP A 215 -7.89 -13.45 -7.79
C ASP A 215 -6.86 -14.57 -7.97
N HIS A 216 -5.57 -14.26 -7.91
CA HIS A 216 -4.52 -15.27 -8.04
C HIS A 216 -4.33 -16.02 -6.72
N ILE A 217 -4.17 -17.35 -6.76
CA ILE A 217 -3.82 -18.15 -5.59
C ILE A 217 -2.35 -17.90 -5.20
N ILE A 218 -1.45 -18.13 -6.14
CA ILE A 218 -0.06 -17.71 -6.08
C ILE A 218 0.03 -16.35 -6.74
N ASP A 219 0.46 -15.34 -5.97
CA ASP A 219 0.62 -13.98 -6.49
C ASP A 219 1.59 -13.94 -7.67
N LYS A 220 1.34 -13.06 -8.64
CA LYS A 220 2.22 -12.90 -9.81
C LYS A 220 3.66 -12.56 -9.47
N HIS A 221 3.89 -11.73 -8.45
CA HIS A 221 5.24 -11.38 -8.01
C HIS A 221 6.02 -12.58 -7.45
N LYS A 222 5.31 -13.66 -7.06
CA LYS A 222 5.88 -14.95 -6.65
C LYS A 222 5.92 -15.97 -7.81
N GLY A 223 5.67 -15.53 -9.05
CA GLY A 223 5.64 -16.38 -10.24
C GLY A 223 4.26 -16.94 -10.58
N GLY A 224 3.19 -16.45 -9.95
CA GLY A 224 1.82 -16.77 -10.33
C GLY A 224 1.49 -16.41 -11.77
N THR A 225 0.63 -17.21 -12.41
CA THR A 225 0.16 -17.00 -13.79
C THR A 225 -1.37 -17.02 -13.83
N GLU A 226 -1.99 -16.58 -14.92
CA GLU A 226 -3.44 -16.67 -15.14
C GLU A 226 -3.89 -18.06 -15.59
N LYS A 227 -3.11 -19.09 -15.27
CA LYS A 227 -3.54 -20.45 -15.49
C LYS A 227 -4.78 -20.74 -14.66
N LEU A 228 -5.61 -21.62 -15.20
CA LEU A 228 -6.87 -22.07 -14.62
C LEU A 228 -6.73 -22.38 -13.12
N HIS A 229 -5.81 -23.26 -12.74
CA HIS A 229 -5.57 -23.70 -11.35
C HIS A 229 -4.97 -22.63 -10.41
N ASN A 230 -4.62 -21.45 -10.93
CA ASN A 230 -4.05 -20.37 -10.14
C ASN A 230 -4.99 -19.17 -10.01
N LEU A 231 -6.20 -19.24 -10.56
CA LEU A 231 -7.21 -18.19 -10.43
C LEU A 231 -8.35 -18.68 -9.54
N TRP A 232 -8.85 -17.85 -8.65
CA TRP A 232 -9.85 -18.19 -7.66
C TRP A 232 -10.99 -17.17 -7.71
N ILE A 233 -12.22 -17.65 -7.87
CA ILE A 233 -13.40 -16.79 -7.99
C ILE A 233 -14.01 -16.50 -6.62
N LEU A 234 -13.94 -15.23 -6.19
CA LEU A 234 -14.27 -14.79 -4.83
C LEU A 234 -15.20 -13.57 -4.83
N CYS A 235 -16.10 -13.51 -3.84
CA CYS A 235 -16.81 -12.28 -3.50
C CYS A 235 -15.89 -11.28 -2.78
N PRO A 236 -16.21 -9.97 -2.72
CA PRO A 236 -15.39 -8.98 -2.01
C PRO A 236 -15.04 -9.38 -0.57
N ASN A 237 -16.00 -9.97 0.14
CA ASN A 237 -15.80 -10.44 1.51
C ASN A 237 -14.79 -11.60 1.61
N CYS A 238 -14.90 -12.61 0.73
CA CYS A 238 -13.98 -13.74 0.75
C CYS A 238 -12.60 -13.37 0.19
N HIS A 239 -12.56 -12.47 -0.80
CA HIS A 239 -11.34 -11.87 -1.31
C HIS A 239 -10.57 -11.15 -0.20
N THR A 240 -11.22 -10.24 0.53
CA THR A 240 -10.61 -9.55 1.68
C THR A 240 -10.11 -10.53 2.75
N LYS A 241 -10.88 -11.59 3.04
CA LYS A 241 -10.45 -12.63 3.98
C LYS A 241 -9.20 -13.38 3.51
N LYS A 242 -9.06 -13.66 2.21
CA LYS A 242 -7.85 -14.25 1.62
C LYS A 242 -6.67 -13.28 1.76
N THR A 243 -6.83 -12.01 1.37
CA THR A 243 -5.77 -10.99 1.47
C THR A 243 -5.25 -10.84 2.90
N LEU A 244 -6.12 -10.96 3.90
CA LEU A 244 -5.76 -10.90 5.32
C LEU A 244 -5.21 -12.23 5.89
N GLY A 245 -5.07 -13.28 5.08
CA GLY A 245 -4.64 -14.60 5.53
C GLY A 245 -5.63 -15.32 6.45
N ILE A 246 -6.89 -14.86 6.50
CA ILE A 246 -7.96 -15.50 7.27
C ILE A 246 -8.41 -16.78 6.55
N ILE A 247 -8.53 -16.70 5.22
CA ILE A 247 -8.73 -17.85 4.34
C ILE A 247 -7.39 -18.17 3.68
N THR A 248 -7.02 -19.43 3.71
CA THR A 248 -5.80 -19.95 3.08
C THR A 248 -6.16 -21.15 2.22
N ILE A 249 -5.43 -21.33 1.13
CA ILE A 249 -5.59 -22.44 0.18
C ILE A 249 -4.23 -23.09 -0.01
N ASP A 250 -4.23 -24.42 0.04
CA ASP A 250 -3.12 -25.27 -0.32
C ASP A 250 -3.56 -26.06 -1.56
N THR A 251 -2.95 -25.74 -2.70
CA THR A 251 -3.31 -26.38 -3.98
C THR A 251 -2.71 -27.78 -4.12
N ASP A 252 -1.65 -28.10 -3.39
CA ASP A 252 -1.00 -29.41 -3.46
C ASP A 252 -1.78 -30.44 -2.64
N GLU A 253 -2.29 -30.03 -1.48
CA GLU A 253 -3.12 -30.84 -0.59
C GLU A 253 -4.63 -30.68 -0.85
N GLU A 254 -5.02 -29.89 -1.87
CA GLU A 254 -6.41 -29.55 -2.21
C GLU A 254 -7.24 -29.06 -0.99
N ARG A 255 -6.58 -28.34 -0.07
CA ARG A 255 -7.13 -27.99 1.24
C ARG A 255 -7.36 -26.50 1.38
N ILE A 256 -8.53 -26.13 1.90
CA ILE A 256 -8.84 -24.73 2.21
C ILE A 256 -9.15 -24.61 3.70
N CYS A 257 -8.59 -23.60 4.35
CA CYS A 257 -8.80 -23.35 5.76
C CYS A 257 -9.26 -21.92 6.01
N GLU A 258 -10.27 -21.74 6.87
CA GLU A 258 -10.63 -20.46 7.48
C GLU A 258 -10.23 -20.47 8.96
N LYS A 259 -9.31 -19.56 9.35
CA LYS A 259 -8.75 -19.49 10.72
C LYS A 259 -8.19 -20.83 11.22
N GLY A 260 -7.60 -21.62 10.32
CA GLY A 260 -7.02 -22.92 10.61
C GLY A 260 -8.02 -24.09 10.66
N THR A 261 -9.32 -23.83 10.50
CA THR A 261 -10.34 -24.87 10.36
C THR A 261 -10.56 -25.16 8.88
N GLU A 262 -10.53 -26.43 8.51
CA GLU A 262 -10.82 -26.86 7.14
C GLU A 262 -12.25 -26.52 6.72
N ILE A 263 -12.41 -25.97 5.53
CA ILE A 263 -13.68 -25.62 4.91
C ILE A 263 -13.75 -26.19 3.50
N PHE A 264 -14.96 -26.45 3.03
CA PHE A 264 -15.21 -26.94 1.68
C PHE A 264 -15.64 -25.80 0.77
N LEU A 265 -15.26 -25.89 -0.51
CA LEU A 265 -15.82 -25.02 -1.53
C LEU A 265 -17.33 -25.29 -1.66
N HIS A 266 -18.12 -24.23 -1.76
CA HIS A 266 -19.53 -24.32 -2.11
C HIS A 266 -19.71 -24.96 -3.50
N HIS A 267 -18.82 -24.59 -4.43
CA HIS A 267 -18.74 -25.19 -5.74
C HIS A 267 -17.34 -25.00 -6.33
N ASP A 268 -16.94 -25.93 -7.17
CA ASP A 268 -15.68 -25.89 -7.90
C ASP A 268 -15.89 -26.45 -9.32
N ASN A 269 -15.55 -25.66 -10.32
CA ASN A 269 -15.62 -26.06 -11.71
C ASN A 269 -14.28 -26.03 -12.42
N HIS A 270 -13.18 -25.68 -11.73
CA HIS A 270 -11.87 -25.54 -12.39
C HIS A 270 -10.62 -25.67 -11.49
N LEU A 271 -10.71 -25.50 -10.16
CA LEU A 271 -9.54 -25.44 -9.27
C LEU A 271 -8.96 -26.82 -8.96
N PHE A 272 -9.76 -27.71 -8.38
CA PHE A 272 -9.33 -29.06 -7.95
C PHE A 272 -9.90 -30.15 -8.85
N LYS A 273 -10.88 -29.82 -9.70
CA LYS A 273 -11.30 -30.73 -10.76
C LYS A 273 -10.14 -30.94 -11.74
N LYS A 274 -9.62 -32.18 -11.76
CA LYS A 274 -8.85 -32.70 -12.90
C LYS A 274 -9.76 -32.72 -14.13
N LEU A 275 -9.82 -31.60 -14.83
CA LEU A 275 -10.57 -31.43 -16.07
C LEU A 275 -9.80 -31.99 -17.26
#